data_AF-A0A939XLA6-F1
#
_entry.id   AF-A0A939XLA6-F1
#
_cell.length_a   1.000
_cell.length_b   1.000
_cell.length_c   1.000
_cell.angle_alpha   90.00
_cell.angle_beta   90.00
_cell.angle_gamma   90.00
#
_symmetry.space_group_name_H-M   'P 1'
#
loop_
_entity.id
_entity.type
_entity.pdbx_description
1 polymer ?
#
loop_
_entity_poly.entity_id
_entity_poly.type
_entity_poly.pdbx_seq_one_letter_code
_entity_poly.pdbx_strand_id
1 'polypeptide(L)'
;MNNFPPTTLDESISEPSPLVIPRAQHPISRRLIDEDALKILYRLHRHGYRAFLVGGCVRDLLLGRPPKDFDIGTNATPSQIKRLFSNCFLVGRRFRLAHIHCANGKVIEVATFRRQPRPEEIPAEPTQQFRFVENVFGTPAEDAFRRDFTINALFYDIATFAVLDYTGGIADLHSRTLKVIGQPEIRFREDPVRMLRAIELAKRLDFTMDDKLIRGLHACAAFIADAAPARIRDRLFELAQRGVLGTILREAAAFGMLAPLLAGYQGNEATFALLERLDERSAAGVPTEEPMLLAALFLERFLAESPP
;
A
#
# COMPACT_ATOMS: atom_id res chain seq x y z
N MET A 1 -32.43 4.84 -42.25
CA MET A 1 -32.06 3.43 -42.11
C MET A 1 -30.55 3.35 -42.08
N ASN A 2 -29.94 3.30 -40.90
CA ASN A 2 -28.54 2.91 -40.73
C ASN A 2 -28.54 1.81 -39.67
N ASN A 3 -28.51 0.57 -40.16
CA ASN A 3 -28.33 -0.65 -39.37
C ASN A 3 -26.89 -0.68 -38.86
N PHE A 4 -26.69 -0.44 -37.57
CA PHE A 4 -25.52 -0.98 -36.87
C PHE A 4 -25.92 -2.36 -36.34
N PRO A 5 -25.13 -3.43 -36.61
CA PRO A 5 -25.39 -4.72 -36.01
C PRO A 5 -25.22 -4.61 -34.49
N PRO A 6 -25.99 -5.36 -33.68
CA PRO A 6 -25.73 -5.45 -32.26
C PRO A 6 -24.39 -6.19 -32.09
N THR A 7 -23.36 -5.47 -31.64
CA THR A 7 -22.10 -6.07 -31.23
C THR A 7 -22.38 -6.94 -30.01
N THR A 8 -22.45 -8.25 -30.21
CA THR A 8 -22.44 -9.25 -29.15
C THR A 8 -21.09 -9.18 -28.44
N LEU A 9 -21.01 -8.41 -27.35
CA LEU A 9 -19.89 -8.47 -26.41
C LEU A 9 -20.13 -9.67 -25.48
N ASP A 10 -19.87 -10.86 -26.02
CA ASP A 10 -19.58 -12.04 -25.21
C ASP A 10 -18.06 -12.17 -25.08
N GLU A 11 -17.43 -11.13 -24.50
CA GLU A 11 -16.05 -11.24 -24.01
C GLU A 11 -16.14 -11.68 -22.55
N SER A 12 -16.19 -13.00 -22.35
CA SER A 12 -15.67 -13.59 -21.12
C SER A 12 -14.20 -13.18 -21.01
N ILE A 13 -13.94 -12.05 -20.33
CA ILE A 13 -12.58 -11.62 -19.99
C ILE A 13 -12.00 -12.74 -19.10
N SER A 14 -11.25 -13.64 -19.72
CA SER A 14 -10.47 -14.66 -19.03
C SER A 14 -9.59 -13.94 -18.02
N GLU A 15 -9.85 -14.15 -16.73
CA GLU A 15 -9.00 -13.59 -15.68
C GLU A 15 -7.54 -13.95 -15.95
N PRO A 16 -6.60 -12.99 -15.83
CA PRO A 16 -5.20 -13.27 -16.09
C PRO A 16 -4.71 -14.35 -15.13
N SER A 17 -4.21 -15.45 -15.69
CA SER A 17 -3.67 -16.54 -14.90
C SER A 17 -2.36 -16.10 -14.25
N PRO A 18 -2.15 -16.39 -12.95
CA PRO A 18 -0.93 -16.00 -12.27
C PRO A 18 0.24 -16.88 -12.73
N LEU A 19 1.45 -16.31 -12.67
CA LEU A 19 2.64 -17.13 -12.50
C LEU A 19 2.55 -17.81 -11.13
N VAL A 20 2.59 -19.14 -11.14
CA VAL A 20 2.56 -19.96 -9.91
C VAL A 20 3.98 -20.45 -9.63
N ILE A 21 4.52 -20.07 -8.48
CA ILE A 21 5.80 -20.58 -7.99
C ILE A 21 5.48 -21.67 -6.95
N PRO A 22 5.72 -22.95 -7.26
CA PRO A 22 5.47 -24.03 -6.34
C PRO A 22 6.34 -23.92 -5.08
N ARG A 23 5.90 -24.59 -4.00
CA ARG A 23 6.59 -24.60 -2.71
C ARG A 23 8.09 -24.87 -2.80
N ALA A 24 8.52 -25.77 -3.69
CA ALA A 24 9.92 -26.16 -3.85
C ALA A 24 10.81 -25.06 -4.47
N GLN A 25 10.22 -24.03 -5.09
CA GLN A 25 10.92 -23.03 -5.88
C GLN A 25 11.01 -21.65 -5.20
N HIS A 26 10.62 -21.54 -3.92
CA HIS A 26 10.73 -20.30 -3.16
C HIS A 26 11.21 -20.53 -1.71
N PRO A 27 11.83 -19.53 -1.08
CA PRO A 27 12.42 -19.68 0.25
C PRO A 27 11.41 -19.60 1.41
N ILE A 28 10.16 -19.20 1.16
CA ILE A 28 9.17 -19.00 2.23
C ILE A 28 9.02 -20.27 3.08
N SER A 29 9.35 -20.13 4.37
CA SER A 29 9.16 -21.15 5.38
C SER A 29 7.99 -20.80 6.26
N ARG A 30 7.10 -21.77 6.47
CA ARG A 30 5.95 -21.64 7.38
C ARG A 30 6.35 -21.26 8.81
N ARG A 31 7.57 -21.59 9.24
CA ARG A 31 8.12 -21.24 10.56
C ARG A 31 8.36 -19.73 10.73
N LEU A 32 8.47 -19.00 9.62
CA LEU A 32 8.64 -17.55 9.61
C LEU A 32 7.30 -16.81 9.55
N ILE A 33 6.17 -17.53 9.49
CA ILE A 33 4.84 -16.94 9.46
C ILE A 33 4.28 -16.93 10.87
N ASP A 34 3.73 -15.79 11.27
CA ASP A 34 3.06 -15.63 12.56
C ASP A 34 1.96 -16.69 12.80
N GLU A 35 1.95 -17.29 13.99
CA GLU A 35 1.03 -18.37 14.32
C GLU A 35 -0.44 -17.93 14.27
N ASP A 36 -0.75 -16.70 14.66
CA ASP A 36 -2.13 -16.21 14.64
C ASP A 36 -2.58 -15.88 13.23
N ALA A 37 -1.68 -15.35 12.38
CA ALA A 37 -1.94 -15.22 10.94
C ALA A 37 -2.26 -16.60 10.32
N LEU A 38 -1.49 -17.64 10.65
CA LEU A 38 -1.76 -19.02 10.21
C LEU A 38 -3.10 -19.56 10.73
N LYS A 39 -3.46 -19.32 11.99
CA LYS A 39 -4.77 -19.72 12.56
C LYS A 39 -5.92 -19.05 11.82
N ILE A 40 -5.80 -17.76 11.51
CA ILE A 40 -6.80 -16.99 10.77
C ILE A 40 -6.95 -17.56 9.35
N LEU A 41 -5.84 -17.74 8.63
CA LEU A 41 -5.82 -18.32 7.28
C LEU A 41 -6.50 -19.69 7.24
N TYR A 42 -6.15 -20.60 8.16
CA TYR A 42 -6.79 -21.92 8.21
C TYR A 42 -8.24 -21.90 8.65
N ARG A 43 -8.65 -20.95 9.51
CA ARG A 43 -10.06 -20.80 9.87
C ARG A 43 -10.87 -20.36 8.65
N LEU A 44 -10.38 -19.38 7.88
CA LEU A 44 -11.02 -18.96 6.63
C LEU A 44 -11.12 -20.12 5.63
N HIS A 45 -10.00 -20.81 5.41
CA HIS A 45 -9.93 -21.95 4.48
C HIS A 45 -10.91 -23.08 4.84
N ARG A 46 -10.99 -23.45 6.13
CA ARG A 46 -11.94 -24.48 6.61
C ARG A 46 -13.42 -24.13 6.40
N HIS A 47 -13.74 -22.84 6.27
CA HIS A 47 -15.10 -22.38 5.98
C HIS A 47 -15.33 -22.11 4.49
N GLY A 48 -14.43 -22.60 3.61
CA GLY A 48 -14.58 -22.52 2.16
C GLY A 48 -14.16 -21.19 1.54
N TYR A 49 -13.52 -20.29 2.29
CA TYR A 49 -12.98 -19.04 1.75
C TYR A 49 -11.56 -19.23 1.24
N ARG A 50 -11.24 -18.57 0.12
CA ARG A 50 -9.86 -18.41 -0.33
C ARG A 50 -9.20 -17.35 0.55
N ALA A 51 -8.02 -17.64 1.07
CA ALA A 51 -7.29 -16.73 1.94
C ALA A 51 -5.78 -16.88 1.74
N PHE A 52 -5.09 -15.75 1.64
CA PHE A 52 -3.67 -15.69 1.27
C PHE A 52 -2.98 -14.69 2.17
N LEU A 53 -1.70 -14.92 2.45
CA LEU A 53 -0.83 -13.80 2.84
C LEU A 53 -0.62 -12.91 1.61
N VAL A 54 -0.57 -11.60 1.82
CA VAL A 54 -0.45 -10.63 0.72
C VAL A 54 0.52 -9.52 1.05
N GLY A 55 1.07 -8.87 0.03
CA GLY A 55 1.76 -7.60 0.22
C GLY A 55 3.17 -7.71 0.78
N GLY A 56 3.50 -6.77 1.68
CA GLY A 56 4.85 -6.58 2.18
C GLY A 56 5.39 -7.80 2.91
N CYS A 57 4.54 -8.57 3.58
CA CYS A 57 4.96 -9.77 4.31
C CYS A 57 5.43 -10.87 3.35
N VAL A 58 4.77 -11.08 2.21
CA VAL A 58 5.16 -12.07 1.20
C VAL A 58 6.50 -11.67 0.57
N ARG A 59 6.64 -10.39 0.21
CA ARG A 59 7.90 -9.82 -0.30
C ARG A 59 9.06 -10.04 0.68
N ASP A 60 8.86 -9.68 1.94
CA ASP A 60 9.93 -9.77 2.95
C ASP A 60 10.34 -11.22 3.20
N LEU A 61 9.37 -12.15 3.26
CA LEU A 61 9.67 -13.59 3.35
C LEU A 61 10.45 -14.11 2.14
N LEU A 62 10.14 -13.65 0.93
CA LEU A 62 10.89 -14.01 -0.29
C LEU A 62 12.31 -13.45 -0.28
N LEU A 63 12.53 -12.28 0.31
CA LEU A 63 13.85 -11.68 0.51
C LEU A 63 14.61 -12.29 1.70
N GLY A 64 14.03 -13.27 2.41
CA GLY A 64 14.64 -13.86 3.61
C GLY A 64 14.68 -12.90 4.81
N ARG A 65 13.83 -11.86 4.81
CA ARG A 65 13.71 -10.88 5.90
C ARG A 65 12.48 -11.19 6.75
N PRO A 66 12.52 -11.00 8.07
CA PRO A 66 11.34 -11.15 8.91
C PRO A 66 10.33 -10.03 8.62
N PRO A 67 9.06 -10.34 8.30
CA PRO A 67 8.00 -9.33 8.17
C PRO A 67 7.76 -8.61 9.50
N LYS A 68 7.41 -7.32 9.44
CA LYS A 68 6.97 -6.55 10.62
C LYS A 68 5.53 -6.88 11.00
N ASP A 69 4.71 -7.07 9.97
CA ASP A 69 3.27 -7.25 10.00
C ASP A 69 2.87 -8.34 8.98
N PHE A 70 1.71 -8.95 9.20
CA PHE A 70 1.15 -9.97 8.32
C PHE A 70 -0.24 -9.54 7.89
N ASP A 71 -0.40 -9.29 6.59
CA ASP A 71 -1.68 -8.97 5.98
C ASP A 71 -2.28 -10.20 5.31
N ILE A 72 -3.60 -10.35 5.45
CA ILE A 72 -4.36 -11.44 4.83
C ILE A 72 -5.36 -10.88 3.83
N GLY A 73 -5.33 -11.39 2.60
CA GLY A 73 -6.35 -11.15 1.57
C GLY A 73 -7.31 -12.34 1.47
N THR A 74 -8.62 -12.09 1.38
CA THR A 74 -9.64 -13.15 1.27
C THR A 74 -10.82 -12.77 0.39
N ASN A 75 -11.56 -13.74 -0.14
CA ASN A 75 -12.86 -13.49 -0.78
C ASN A 75 -14.03 -13.42 0.21
N ALA A 76 -13.80 -13.62 1.51
CA ALA A 76 -14.81 -13.41 2.54
C ALA A 76 -15.14 -11.92 2.68
N THR A 77 -16.43 -11.56 2.62
CA THR A 77 -16.90 -10.18 2.86
C THR A 77 -16.67 -9.74 4.30
N PRO A 78 -16.62 -8.42 4.61
CA PRO A 78 -16.41 -7.93 5.97
C PRO A 78 -17.44 -8.46 6.99
N SER A 79 -18.70 -8.65 6.57
CA SER A 79 -19.74 -9.22 7.42
C SER A 79 -19.55 -10.71 7.68
N GLN A 80 -19.07 -11.47 6.69
CA GLN A 80 -18.68 -12.87 6.88
C GLN A 80 -17.47 -12.98 7.81
N ILE A 81 -16.42 -12.16 7.61
CA ILE A 81 -15.26 -12.14 8.50
C ILE A 81 -15.70 -11.85 9.94
N LYS A 82 -16.53 -10.81 10.16
CA LYS A 82 -17.04 -10.46 11.49
C LYS A 82 -17.87 -11.59 12.13
N ARG A 83 -18.54 -12.43 11.33
CA ARG A 83 -19.26 -13.62 11.82
C ARG A 83 -18.31 -14.75 12.22
N LEU A 84 -17.22 -14.96 11.48
CA LEU A 84 -16.23 -16.00 11.76
C LEU A 84 -15.29 -15.66 12.93
N PHE A 85 -15.09 -14.37 13.18
CA PHE A 85 -14.14 -13.86 14.17
C PHE A 85 -14.86 -12.88 15.10
N SER A 86 -15.31 -13.34 16.26
CA SER A 86 -16.00 -12.50 17.25
C SER A 86 -15.14 -11.31 17.71
N ASN A 87 -13.82 -11.54 17.80
CA ASN A 87 -12.75 -10.58 18.09
C ASN A 87 -12.32 -9.71 16.89
N CYS A 88 -13.08 -9.69 15.80
CA CYS A 88 -12.86 -8.79 14.67
C CYS A 88 -13.45 -7.41 14.93
N PHE A 89 -12.71 -6.35 14.63
CA PHE A 89 -13.24 -4.99 14.57
C PHE A 89 -13.14 -4.50 13.13
N LEU A 90 -14.24 -3.94 12.61
CA LEU A 90 -14.23 -3.35 11.27
C LEU A 90 -13.76 -1.90 11.41
N VAL A 91 -12.59 -1.62 10.85
CA VAL A 91 -11.96 -0.31 10.88
C VAL A 91 -12.09 0.33 9.49
N GLY A 92 -12.24 1.66 9.48
CA GLY A 92 -12.42 2.43 8.27
C GLY A 92 -13.89 2.60 7.87
N ARG A 93 -14.30 3.86 7.64
CA ARG A 93 -15.65 4.18 7.16
C ARG A 93 -15.83 3.84 5.68
N ARG A 94 -14.77 4.01 4.90
CA ARG A 94 -14.70 3.89 3.44
C ARG A 94 -14.23 2.51 2.99
N PHE A 95 -13.08 2.10 3.52
CA PHE A 95 -12.48 0.79 3.30
C PHE A 95 -12.67 -0.01 4.59
N ARG A 96 -13.64 -0.91 4.63
CA ARG A 96 -13.82 -1.77 5.80
C ARG A 96 -12.71 -2.82 5.83
N LEU A 97 -11.64 -2.53 6.56
CA LEU A 97 -10.60 -3.49 6.92
C LEU A 97 -11.05 -4.23 8.18
N ALA A 98 -10.85 -5.55 8.21
CA ALA A 98 -11.15 -6.35 9.39
C ALA A 98 -9.88 -6.52 10.21
N HIS A 99 -9.84 -5.89 11.39
CA HIS A 99 -8.76 -6.02 12.36
C HIS A 99 -9.12 -7.16 13.32
N ILE A 100 -8.39 -8.27 13.27
CA ILE A 100 -8.59 -9.39 14.17
C ILE A 100 -7.63 -9.24 15.34
N HIS A 101 -8.15 -9.03 16.54
CA HIS A 101 -7.34 -8.86 17.74
C HIS A 101 -6.95 -10.22 18.31
N CYS A 102 -5.65 -10.49 18.32
CA CYS A 102 -5.04 -11.71 18.83
C CYS A 102 -4.57 -11.52 20.28
N ALA A 103 -3.98 -12.58 20.85
CA ALA A 103 -3.38 -12.50 22.18
C ALA A 103 -2.28 -11.42 22.23
N ASN A 104 -2.03 -10.88 23.44
CA ASN A 104 -0.99 -9.87 23.71
C ASN A 104 -1.16 -8.55 22.93
N GLY A 105 -2.39 -8.20 22.54
CA GLY A 105 -2.68 -6.93 21.85
C GLY A 105 -2.27 -6.89 20.38
N LYS A 106 -1.77 -8.00 19.82
CA LYS A 106 -1.44 -8.10 18.39
C LYS A 106 -2.71 -7.98 17.54
N VAL A 107 -2.60 -7.29 16.41
CA VAL A 107 -3.68 -7.16 15.44
C VAL A 107 -3.21 -7.73 14.11
N ILE A 108 -4.04 -8.57 13.49
CA ILE A 108 -3.83 -9.05 12.12
C ILE A 108 -4.87 -8.40 11.22
N GLU A 109 -4.41 -7.76 10.15
CA GLU A 109 -5.27 -7.14 9.16
C GLU A 109 -5.77 -8.17 8.15
N VAL A 110 -7.08 -8.20 7.96
CA VAL A 110 -7.76 -9.04 6.97
C VAL A 110 -8.57 -8.15 6.04
N ALA A 111 -8.26 -8.20 4.76
CA ALA A 111 -8.92 -7.43 3.71
C ALA A 111 -9.66 -8.36 2.75
N THR A 112 -10.90 -8.00 2.43
CA THR A 112 -11.61 -8.62 1.31
C THR A 112 -11.00 -8.15 -0.01
N PHE A 113 -10.80 -9.05 -0.97
CA PHE A 113 -10.35 -8.70 -2.33
C PHE A 113 -11.26 -7.69 -2.99
N ARG A 114 -10.65 -6.81 -3.78
CA ARG A 114 -11.36 -5.72 -4.41
C ARG A 114 -11.08 -5.64 -5.89
N ARG A 115 -12.05 -5.12 -6.64
CA ARG A 115 -11.90 -4.79 -8.06
C ARG A 115 -12.28 -3.35 -8.35
N GLN A 116 -11.97 -2.89 -9.55
CA GLN A 116 -12.54 -1.63 -10.02
C GLN A 116 -14.03 -1.85 -10.37
N PRO A 117 -14.92 -0.91 -10.01
CA PRO A 117 -16.30 -0.95 -10.50
C PRO A 117 -16.32 -0.81 -12.02
N ARG A 118 -17.22 -1.54 -12.68
CA ARG A 118 -17.47 -1.34 -14.12
C ARG A 118 -18.29 -0.05 -14.30
N PRO A 119 -18.15 0.70 -15.41
CA PRO A 119 -18.87 1.96 -15.62
C PRO A 119 -20.39 1.86 -15.39
N GLU A 120 -20.97 0.72 -15.78
CA GLU A 120 -22.40 0.42 -15.64
C GLU A 120 -22.84 0.19 -14.19
N GLU A 121 -21.92 -0.19 -13.31
CA GLU A 121 -22.19 -0.44 -11.89
C GLU A 121 -22.11 0.85 -11.07
N ILE A 122 -21.55 1.92 -11.65
CA ILE A 122 -21.33 3.18 -10.95
C ILE A 122 -22.68 3.90 -10.76
N PRO A 123 -23.12 4.13 -9.52
CA PRO A 123 -24.35 4.86 -9.27
C PRO A 123 -24.29 6.27 -9.87
N ALA A 124 -25.40 6.73 -10.44
CA ALA A 124 -25.52 8.08 -11.00
C ALA A 124 -25.39 9.19 -9.94
N GLU A 125 -25.74 8.87 -8.69
CA GLU A 125 -25.65 9.78 -7.55
C GLU A 125 -24.20 9.92 -7.05
N PRO A 126 -23.59 11.13 -7.09
CA PRO A 126 -22.17 11.32 -6.77
C PRO A 126 -21.79 10.86 -5.36
N THR A 127 -22.68 11.05 -4.38
CA THR A 127 -22.42 10.64 -2.98
C THR A 127 -22.38 9.12 -2.80
N GLN A 128 -23.11 8.38 -3.64
CA GLN A 128 -23.13 6.91 -3.64
C GLN A 128 -21.99 6.34 -4.49
N GLN A 129 -21.63 7.02 -5.58
CA GLN A 129 -20.51 6.68 -6.45
C GLN A 129 -19.20 6.50 -5.69
N PHE A 130 -18.80 7.48 -4.88
CA PHE A 130 -17.54 7.39 -4.12
C PHE A 130 -17.49 6.19 -3.16
N ARG A 131 -18.59 5.88 -2.46
CA ARG A 131 -18.64 4.73 -1.53
C ARG A 131 -18.69 3.39 -2.25
N PHE A 132 -19.34 3.35 -3.41
CA PHE A 132 -19.52 2.15 -4.21
C PHE A 132 -18.20 1.71 -4.83
N VAL A 133 -17.48 2.63 -5.47
CA VAL A 133 -16.19 2.37 -6.16
C VAL A 133 -15.16 1.73 -5.22
N GLU A 134 -15.18 2.12 -3.95
CA GLU A 134 -14.21 1.67 -2.95
C GLU A 134 -14.52 0.27 -2.36
N ASN A 135 -15.74 -0.26 -2.54
CA ASN A 135 -16.23 -1.46 -1.86
C ASN A 135 -16.69 -2.59 -2.79
N VAL A 136 -16.31 -2.54 -4.08
CA VAL A 136 -16.62 -3.64 -5.00
C VAL A 136 -15.65 -4.80 -4.76
N PHE A 137 -16.20 -5.96 -4.38
CA PHE A 137 -15.42 -7.17 -4.14
C PHE A 137 -15.04 -7.85 -5.45
N GLY A 138 -13.84 -8.42 -5.48
CA GLY A 138 -13.25 -9.00 -6.68
C GLY A 138 -12.47 -10.29 -6.43
N THR A 139 -11.69 -10.69 -7.41
CA THR A 139 -10.80 -11.86 -7.33
C THR A 139 -9.40 -11.45 -6.89
N PRO A 140 -8.51 -12.42 -6.53
CA PRO A 140 -7.13 -12.11 -6.20
C PRO A 140 -6.39 -11.38 -7.33
N ALA A 141 -6.70 -11.72 -8.59
CA ALA A 141 -6.11 -11.07 -9.76
C ALA A 141 -6.49 -9.59 -9.79
N GLU A 142 -7.79 -9.27 -9.65
CA GLU A 142 -8.27 -7.89 -9.64
C GLU A 142 -7.70 -7.08 -8.48
N ASP A 143 -7.55 -7.69 -7.30
CA ASP A 143 -6.92 -7.05 -6.13
C ASP A 143 -5.44 -6.76 -6.39
N ALA A 144 -4.72 -7.69 -7.05
CA ALA A 144 -3.33 -7.52 -7.42
C ALA A 144 -3.12 -6.25 -8.26
N PHE A 145 -3.96 -6.05 -9.29
CA PHE A 145 -3.85 -4.88 -10.18
C PHE A 145 -4.25 -3.55 -9.51
N ARG A 146 -4.96 -3.58 -8.37
CA ARG A 146 -5.27 -2.40 -7.58
C ARG A 146 -4.14 -1.96 -6.66
N ARG A 147 -3.14 -2.82 -6.41
CA ARG A 147 -2.00 -2.49 -5.55
C ARG A 147 -1.07 -1.49 -6.22
N ASP A 148 -0.16 -0.96 -5.42
CA ASP A 148 0.75 0.12 -5.81
C ASP A 148 1.96 -0.41 -6.60
N PHE A 149 2.65 -1.42 -6.07
CA PHE A 149 3.89 -1.95 -6.64
C PHE A 149 3.82 -3.46 -6.87
N THR A 150 4.47 -3.92 -7.94
CA THR A 150 4.47 -5.33 -8.37
C THR A 150 4.94 -6.26 -7.26
N ILE A 151 6.04 -5.90 -6.59
CA ILE A 151 6.61 -6.64 -5.46
C ILE A 151 5.69 -6.70 -4.22
N ASN A 152 4.71 -5.79 -4.12
CA ASN A 152 3.70 -5.77 -3.05
C ASN A 152 2.36 -6.38 -3.51
N ALA A 153 2.30 -6.95 -4.71
CA ALA A 153 1.15 -7.65 -5.25
C ALA A 153 1.37 -9.16 -5.35
N LEU A 154 2.27 -9.69 -4.52
CA LEU A 154 2.53 -11.12 -4.37
C LEU A 154 1.59 -11.73 -3.33
N PHE A 155 1.13 -12.95 -3.61
CA PHE A 155 0.23 -13.70 -2.75
C PHE A 155 0.89 -15.03 -2.36
N TYR A 156 0.77 -15.44 -1.11
CA TYR A 156 1.17 -16.77 -0.67
C TYR A 156 -0.05 -17.57 -0.22
N ASP A 157 -0.28 -18.70 -0.89
CA ASP A 157 -1.41 -19.59 -0.66
C ASP A 157 -1.07 -20.65 0.38
N ILE A 158 -1.85 -20.73 1.46
CA ILE A 158 -1.66 -21.75 2.50
C ILE A 158 -2.20 -23.14 2.11
N ALA A 159 -3.04 -23.24 1.08
CA ALA A 159 -3.61 -24.49 0.62
C ALA A 159 -2.63 -25.25 -0.29
N THR A 160 -2.02 -24.54 -1.23
CA THR A 160 -1.05 -25.10 -2.18
C THR A 160 0.41 -24.86 -1.78
N PHE A 161 0.66 -24.00 -0.80
CA PHE A 161 1.98 -23.52 -0.40
C PHE A 161 2.74 -22.84 -1.54
N ALA A 162 2.04 -22.33 -2.55
CA ALA A 162 2.62 -21.64 -3.69
C ALA A 162 2.58 -20.12 -3.51
N VAL A 163 3.49 -19.43 -4.20
CA VAL A 163 3.41 -17.98 -4.40
C VAL A 163 2.75 -17.70 -5.75
N LEU A 164 1.79 -16.80 -5.77
CA LEU A 164 1.08 -16.35 -6.96
C LEU A 164 1.50 -14.92 -7.29
N ASP A 165 1.81 -14.70 -8.56
CA ASP A 165 2.17 -13.39 -9.10
C ASP A 165 1.38 -13.09 -10.38
N TYR A 166 0.56 -12.05 -10.33
CA TYR A 166 -0.25 -11.58 -11.46
C TYR A 166 0.40 -10.42 -12.22
N THR A 167 1.48 -9.84 -11.68
CA THR A 167 1.96 -8.50 -12.08
C THR A 167 3.43 -8.46 -12.51
N GLY A 168 4.16 -9.57 -12.38
CA GLY A 168 5.59 -9.65 -12.63
C GLY A 168 6.44 -9.26 -11.42
N GLY A 169 5.85 -9.22 -10.22
CA GLY A 169 6.53 -8.89 -8.97
C GLY A 169 7.71 -9.80 -8.64
N ILE A 170 7.71 -11.06 -9.10
CA ILE A 170 8.83 -11.99 -8.86
C ILE A 170 10.06 -11.59 -9.66
N ALA A 171 9.89 -11.28 -10.95
CA ALA A 171 10.97 -10.82 -11.80
C ALA A 171 11.54 -9.49 -11.30
N ASP A 172 10.66 -8.59 -10.85
CA ASP A 172 11.04 -7.29 -10.27
C ASP A 172 11.77 -7.45 -8.92
N LEU A 173 11.36 -8.42 -8.10
CA LEU A 173 12.04 -8.77 -6.86
C LEU A 173 13.46 -9.30 -7.11
N HIS A 174 13.61 -10.19 -8.10
CA HIS A 174 14.92 -10.75 -8.48
C HIS A 174 15.85 -9.69 -9.07
N SER A 175 15.33 -8.81 -9.92
CA SER A 175 16.08 -7.71 -10.53
C SER A 175 16.26 -6.49 -9.62
N ARG A 176 15.73 -6.52 -8.38
CA ARG A 176 15.76 -5.41 -7.42
C ARG A 176 15.31 -4.07 -8.03
N THR A 177 14.23 -4.15 -8.81
CA THR A 177 13.66 -2.99 -9.51
C THR A 177 12.25 -2.75 -8.99
N LEU A 178 11.99 -1.56 -8.46
CA LEU A 178 10.67 -1.13 -8.03
C LEU A 178 9.89 -0.63 -9.24
N LYS A 179 8.73 -1.24 -9.50
CA LYS A 179 7.80 -0.84 -10.56
C LYS A 179 6.42 -0.59 -10.00
N VAL A 180 5.79 0.48 -10.49
CA VAL A 180 4.37 0.76 -10.22
C VAL A 180 3.48 -0.12 -11.11
N ILE A 181 2.38 -0.61 -10.55
CA ILE A 181 1.40 -1.36 -11.34
C ILE A 181 0.59 -0.37 -12.18
N GLY A 182 0.57 -0.53 -13.51
CA GLY A 182 -0.14 0.38 -14.42
C GLY A 182 0.67 1.61 -14.84
N GLN A 183 0.00 2.74 -15.09
CA GLN A 183 0.63 3.99 -15.52
C GLN A 183 0.84 4.95 -14.34
N PRO A 184 2.08 5.39 -14.02
CA PRO A 184 2.36 6.26 -12.89
C PRO A 184 1.45 7.50 -12.82
N GLU A 185 1.20 8.14 -13.97
CA GLU A 185 0.41 9.37 -14.07
C GLU A 185 -1.03 9.16 -13.58
N ILE A 186 -1.64 8.03 -13.94
CA ILE A 186 -2.98 7.64 -13.49
C ILE A 186 -2.93 7.28 -12.00
N ARG A 187 -1.97 6.44 -11.59
CA ARG A 187 -1.89 5.94 -10.21
C ARG A 187 -1.57 7.05 -9.20
N PHE A 188 -0.76 8.03 -9.57
CA PHE A 188 -0.41 9.16 -8.71
C PHE A 188 -1.53 10.20 -8.62
N ARG A 189 -2.35 10.35 -9.67
CA ARG A 189 -3.56 11.15 -9.59
C ARG A 189 -4.62 10.52 -8.69
N GLU A 190 -4.74 9.18 -8.69
CA GLU A 190 -5.66 8.46 -7.79
C GLU A 190 -5.26 8.57 -6.31
N ASP A 191 -3.98 8.39 -6.00
CA ASP A 191 -3.44 8.50 -4.64
C ASP A 191 -2.00 9.04 -4.70
N PRO A 192 -1.81 10.36 -4.57
CA PRO A 192 -0.49 10.99 -4.69
C PRO A 192 0.50 10.51 -3.63
N VAL A 193 0.02 9.98 -2.50
CA VAL A 193 0.86 9.42 -1.42
C VAL A 193 1.68 8.22 -1.91
N ARG A 194 1.27 7.55 -2.99
CA ARG A 194 2.07 6.48 -3.63
C ARG A 194 3.46 6.94 -4.05
N MET A 195 3.66 8.23 -4.36
CA MET A 195 4.98 8.77 -4.68
C MET A 195 5.94 8.68 -3.50
N LEU A 196 5.50 9.12 -2.30
CA LEU A 196 6.29 9.00 -1.07
C LEU A 196 6.50 7.53 -0.66
N ARG A 197 5.56 6.63 -1.00
CA ARG A 197 5.72 5.19 -0.79
C ARG A 197 6.74 4.57 -1.74
N ALA A 198 6.81 5.04 -2.99
CA ALA A 198 7.79 4.57 -3.97
C ALA A 198 9.21 4.89 -3.48
N ILE A 199 9.44 6.14 -3.09
CA ILE A 199 10.73 6.61 -2.58
C ILE A 199 11.13 5.82 -1.32
N GLU A 200 10.23 5.66 -0.36
CA GLU A 200 10.50 4.87 0.85
C GLU A 200 10.83 3.41 0.53
N LEU A 201 10.04 2.75 -0.32
CA LEU A 201 10.25 1.35 -0.64
C LEU A 201 11.55 1.11 -1.38
N ALA A 202 11.88 1.95 -2.37
CA ALA A 202 13.14 1.89 -3.10
C ALA A 202 14.32 2.00 -2.12
N LYS A 203 14.30 3.00 -1.24
CA LYS A 203 15.38 3.22 -0.26
C LYS A 203 15.47 2.10 0.78
N ARG A 204 14.35 1.69 1.36
CA ARG A 204 14.30 0.67 2.43
C ARG A 204 14.73 -0.72 1.94
N LEU A 205 14.41 -1.05 0.69
CA LEU A 205 14.73 -2.35 0.11
C LEU A 205 16.09 -2.37 -0.59
N ASP A 206 16.70 -1.21 -0.82
CA ASP A 206 17.88 -1.02 -1.68
C ASP A 206 17.58 -1.45 -3.13
N PHE A 207 16.46 -0.95 -3.66
CA PHE A 207 15.97 -1.24 -5.01
C PHE A 207 16.13 0.00 -5.88
N THR A 208 16.44 -0.22 -7.15
CA THR A 208 16.39 0.82 -8.18
C THR A 208 14.94 1.07 -8.58
N MET A 209 14.61 2.27 -9.04
CA MET A 209 13.30 2.57 -9.63
C MET A 209 13.40 2.46 -11.15
N ASP A 210 12.37 1.89 -11.81
CA ASP A 210 12.37 1.85 -13.27
C ASP A 210 12.18 3.25 -13.87
N ASP A 211 12.66 3.46 -15.10
CA ASP A 211 12.65 4.78 -15.74
C ASP A 211 11.24 5.38 -15.84
N LYS A 212 10.21 4.52 -15.99
CA LYS A 212 8.82 4.96 -16.05
C LYS A 212 8.38 5.55 -14.71
N LEU A 213 8.72 4.90 -13.61
CA LEU A 213 8.46 5.40 -12.26
C LEU A 213 9.21 6.73 -12.02
N ILE A 214 10.49 6.81 -12.35
CA ILE A 214 11.30 8.03 -12.18
C ILE A 214 10.68 9.21 -12.94
N ARG A 215 10.35 9.02 -14.23
CA ARG A 215 9.69 10.05 -15.03
C ARG A 215 8.35 10.46 -14.44
N GLY A 216 7.56 9.49 -13.98
CA GLY A 216 6.28 9.73 -13.31
C GLY A 216 6.42 10.57 -12.04
N LEU A 217 7.44 10.31 -11.21
CA LEU A 217 7.69 11.08 -9.99
C LEU A 217 7.97 12.56 -10.29
N HIS A 218 8.80 12.85 -11.29
CA HIS A 218 9.05 14.23 -11.72
C HIS A 218 7.80 14.89 -12.33
N ALA A 219 7.14 14.21 -13.27
CA ALA A 219 6.01 14.78 -14.00
C ALA A 219 4.78 15.03 -13.11
N CYS A 220 4.59 14.22 -12.06
CA CYS A 220 3.43 14.27 -11.17
C CYS A 220 3.72 14.88 -9.80
N ALA A 221 4.92 15.42 -9.56
CA ALA A 221 5.34 15.92 -8.25
C ALA A 221 4.32 16.88 -7.62
N ALA A 222 3.72 17.77 -8.43
CA ALA A 222 2.71 18.73 -7.97
C ALA A 222 1.42 18.07 -7.43
N PHE A 223 1.05 16.87 -7.89
CA PHE A 223 -0.18 16.19 -7.45
C PHE A 223 -0.14 15.81 -5.97
N ILE A 224 1.02 15.82 -5.32
CA ILE A 224 1.10 15.57 -3.87
C ILE A 224 0.25 16.56 -3.06
N ALA A 225 0.05 17.78 -3.57
CA ALA A 225 -0.82 18.79 -2.96
C ALA A 225 -2.32 18.45 -3.04
N ASP A 226 -2.73 17.59 -3.98
CA ASP A 226 -4.12 17.17 -4.18
C ASP A 226 -4.52 16.02 -3.24
N ALA A 227 -3.56 15.43 -2.52
CA ALA A 227 -3.83 14.36 -1.58
C ALA A 227 -4.66 14.88 -0.39
N ALA A 228 -5.59 14.05 0.09
CA ALA A 228 -6.37 14.37 1.29
C ALA A 228 -5.42 14.67 2.48
N PRO A 229 -5.59 15.79 3.23
CA PRO A 229 -4.65 16.19 4.28
C PRO A 229 -4.39 15.10 5.33
N ALA A 230 -5.43 14.33 5.70
CA ALA A 230 -5.29 13.21 6.62
C ALA A 230 -4.34 12.12 6.08
N ARG A 231 -4.38 11.82 4.77
CA ARG A 231 -3.51 10.81 4.14
C ARG A 231 -2.05 11.24 4.14
N ILE A 232 -1.78 12.52 3.87
CA ILE A 232 -0.44 13.10 3.95
C ILE A 232 0.06 13.05 5.38
N ARG A 233 -0.73 13.54 6.34
CA ARG A 233 -0.38 13.52 7.76
C ARG A 233 -0.03 12.11 8.22
N ASP A 234 -0.94 11.15 8.01
CA ASP A 234 -0.74 9.76 8.44
C ASP A 234 0.55 9.17 7.81
N ARG A 235 0.84 9.54 6.55
CA ARG A 235 2.07 9.12 5.88
C ARG A 235 3.34 9.74 6.48
N LEU A 236 3.34 11.04 6.76
CA LEU A 236 4.49 11.73 7.38
C LEU A 236 4.76 11.15 8.78
N PHE A 237 3.71 10.85 9.53
CA PHE A 237 3.84 10.16 10.82
C PHE A 237 4.40 8.76 10.70
N GLU A 238 3.92 7.96 9.74
CA GLU A 238 4.45 6.61 9.50
C GLU A 238 5.97 6.65 9.23
N LEU A 239 6.41 7.60 8.40
CA LEU A 239 7.82 7.83 8.10
C LEU A 239 8.61 8.29 9.34
N ALA A 240 8.04 9.20 10.13
CA ALA A 240 8.67 9.70 11.35
C ALA A 240 8.83 8.61 12.41
N GLN A 241 7.81 7.79 12.62
CA GLN A 241 7.87 6.65 13.56
C GLN A 241 8.87 5.57 13.10
N ARG A 242 9.11 5.46 11.80
CA ARG A 242 10.14 4.59 11.24
C ARG A 242 11.55 5.20 11.28
N GLY A 243 11.69 6.48 11.64
CA GLY A 243 12.95 7.20 11.68
C GLY A 243 13.59 7.36 10.31
N VAL A 244 12.78 7.64 9.28
CA VAL A 244 13.26 7.83 7.90
C VAL A 244 12.66 9.08 7.23
N LEU A 245 11.92 9.90 7.96
CA LEU A 245 11.21 11.05 7.42
C LEU A 245 12.15 12.04 6.74
N GLY A 246 13.24 12.44 7.40
CA GLY A 246 14.19 13.39 6.84
C GLY A 246 14.83 12.86 5.57
N THR A 247 15.23 11.59 5.58
CA THR A 247 15.79 10.92 4.40
C THR A 247 14.81 10.91 3.22
N ILE A 248 13.54 10.55 3.46
CA ILE A 248 12.53 10.46 2.40
C ILE A 248 12.10 11.85 1.90
N LEU A 249 11.99 12.84 2.78
CA LEU A 249 11.64 14.20 2.35
C LEU A 249 12.76 14.89 1.59
N ARG A 250 14.04 14.61 1.91
CA ARG A 250 15.19 15.11 1.15
C ARG A 250 15.19 14.55 -0.28
N GLU A 251 14.91 13.25 -0.42
CA GLU A 251 14.77 12.61 -1.73
C GLU A 251 13.54 13.13 -2.48
N ALA A 252 12.40 13.30 -1.80
CA ALA A 252 11.20 13.89 -2.39
C ALA A 252 11.42 15.34 -2.85
N ALA A 253 12.29 16.10 -2.18
CA ALA A 253 12.69 17.43 -2.62
C ALA A 253 13.45 17.39 -3.96
N ALA A 254 14.30 16.39 -4.19
CA ALA A 254 14.99 16.20 -5.47
C ALA A 254 14.02 15.93 -6.64
N PHE A 255 12.84 15.36 -6.37
CA PHE A 255 11.76 15.23 -7.34
C PHE A 255 10.86 16.46 -7.47
N GLY A 256 11.09 17.52 -6.69
CA GLY A 256 10.27 18.74 -6.71
C GLY A 256 8.96 18.63 -5.92
N MET A 257 8.83 17.66 -5.01
CA MET A 257 7.58 17.42 -4.28
C MET A 257 7.42 18.28 -3.03
N LEU A 258 8.51 18.86 -2.50
CA LEU A 258 8.51 19.45 -1.16
C LEU A 258 7.67 20.74 -1.06
N ALA A 259 7.83 21.66 -2.02
CA ALA A 259 7.01 22.89 -2.05
C ALA A 259 5.51 22.60 -2.19
N PRO A 260 5.05 21.76 -3.14
CA PRO A 260 3.65 21.36 -3.20
C PRO A 260 3.15 20.68 -1.92
N LEU A 261 3.98 19.83 -1.29
CA LEU A 261 3.64 19.11 -0.07
C LEU A 261 3.50 20.04 1.16
N LEU A 262 4.35 21.06 1.27
CA LEU A 262 4.46 21.92 2.45
C LEU A 262 4.00 23.37 2.19
N ALA A 263 2.99 23.55 1.34
CA ALA A 263 2.36 24.84 1.05
C ALA A 263 3.39 25.95 0.70
N GLY A 264 4.21 25.65 -0.31
CA GLY A 264 5.27 26.53 -0.84
C GLY A 264 6.62 26.42 -0.14
N TYR A 265 6.70 25.75 1.01
CA TYR A 265 7.95 25.63 1.75
C TYR A 265 8.88 24.56 1.16
N GLN A 266 10.10 24.94 0.78
CA GLN A 266 11.09 24.02 0.20
C GLN A 266 12.02 23.40 1.24
N GLY A 267 11.95 23.82 2.50
CA GLY A 267 12.96 23.46 3.48
C GLY A 267 14.32 24.12 3.20
N ASN A 268 15.14 24.20 4.22
CA ASN A 268 16.56 24.56 4.13
C ASN A 268 17.38 23.46 4.83
N GLU A 269 18.72 23.57 4.81
CA GLU A 269 19.56 22.57 5.48
C GLU A 269 19.30 22.48 6.99
N ALA A 270 18.92 23.58 7.65
CA ALA A 270 18.51 23.54 9.06
C ALA A 270 17.23 22.71 9.28
N THR A 271 16.25 22.80 8.37
CA THR A 271 15.03 21.97 8.40
C THR A 271 15.37 20.50 8.24
N PHE A 272 16.22 20.15 7.28
CA PHE A 272 16.62 18.75 7.10
C PHE A 272 17.45 18.25 8.28
N ALA A 273 18.31 19.08 8.88
CA ALA A 273 19.02 18.72 10.11
C ALA A 273 18.05 18.46 11.27
N LEU A 274 16.95 19.22 11.41
CA LEU A 274 15.91 18.94 12.40
C LEU A 274 15.20 17.60 12.13
N LEU A 275 14.87 17.33 10.86
CA LEU A 275 14.24 16.07 10.46
C LEU A 275 15.15 14.86 10.65
N GLU A 276 16.45 14.99 10.39
CA GLU A 276 17.46 13.95 10.63
C GLU A 276 17.60 13.66 12.13
N ARG A 277 17.57 14.69 12.99
CA ARG A 277 17.54 14.51 14.45
C ARG A 277 16.26 13.83 14.93
N LEU A 278 15.13 14.10 14.27
CA LEU A 278 13.87 13.42 14.55
C LEU A 278 13.94 11.93 14.15
N ASP A 279 14.59 11.63 13.03
CA ASP A 279 14.85 10.26 12.58
C ASP A 279 15.72 9.49 13.59
N GLU A 280 16.82 10.09 14.05
CA GLU A 280 17.69 9.52 15.09
C GLU A 280 16.94 9.27 16.41
N ARG A 281 16.07 10.21 16.81
CA ARG A 281 15.24 10.07 18.02
C ARG A 281 14.32 8.85 17.91
N SER A 282 13.64 8.68 16.78
CA SER A 282 12.79 7.51 16.53
C SER A 282 13.59 6.21 16.46
N ALA A 283 14.78 6.23 15.84
CA ALA A 283 15.69 5.09 15.81
C ALA A 283 16.18 4.67 17.21
N ALA A 284 16.31 5.61 18.14
CA ALA A 284 16.59 5.37 19.56
C ALA A 284 15.39 4.82 20.36
N GLY A 285 14.26 4.56 19.71
CA GLY A 285 13.05 4.00 20.33
C GLY A 285 12.17 5.04 21.03
N VAL A 286 12.43 6.33 20.82
CA VAL A 286 11.60 7.41 21.38
C VAL A 286 10.53 7.80 20.36
N PRO A 287 9.23 7.56 20.64
CA PRO A 287 8.17 7.86 19.68
C PRO A 287 8.12 9.34 19.28
N THR A 288 7.74 9.59 18.03
CA THR A 288 7.50 10.94 17.52
C THR A 288 6.04 11.35 17.70
N GLU A 289 5.82 12.45 18.41
CA GLU A 289 4.50 13.07 18.59
C GLU A 289 4.23 14.16 17.54
N GLU A 290 2.95 14.50 17.31
CA GLU A 290 2.54 15.53 16.32
C GLU A 290 3.26 16.86 16.48
N PRO A 291 3.35 17.44 17.70
CA PRO A 291 3.98 18.74 17.87
C PRO A 291 5.46 18.71 17.50
N MET A 292 6.15 17.59 17.76
CA MET A 292 7.55 17.43 17.43
C MET A 292 7.76 17.35 15.92
N LEU A 293 6.90 16.61 15.22
CA LEU A 293 6.90 16.53 13.76
C LEU A 293 6.68 17.91 13.14
N LEU A 294 5.67 18.65 13.60
CA LEU A 294 5.38 20.00 13.09
C LEU A 294 6.52 20.98 13.37
N ALA A 295 7.13 20.91 14.55
CA ALA A 295 8.30 21.70 14.88
C ALA A 295 9.47 21.41 13.94
N ALA A 296 9.80 20.14 13.71
CA ALA A 296 10.88 19.77 12.80
C ALA A 296 10.64 20.23 11.35
N LEU A 297 9.37 20.20 10.90
CA LEU A 297 9.00 20.64 9.54
C LEU A 297 9.01 22.16 9.37
N PHE A 298 8.59 22.93 10.38
CA PHE A 298 8.22 24.34 10.19
C PHE A 298 8.92 25.33 11.12
N LEU A 299 9.75 24.91 12.08
CA LEU A 299 10.42 25.85 13.00
C LEU A 299 11.22 26.91 12.26
N GLU A 300 12.03 26.50 11.28
CA GLU A 300 12.84 27.42 10.47
C GLU A 300 11.99 28.41 9.68
N ARG A 301 10.91 27.92 9.05
CA ARG A 301 9.93 28.77 8.36
C ARG A 301 9.29 29.77 9.32
N PHE A 302 8.87 29.29 10.50
CA PHE A 302 8.24 30.11 11.52
C PHE A 302 9.16 31.23 11.99
N LEU A 303 10.43 30.92 12.31
CA LEU A 303 11.41 31.91 12.74
C LEU A 303 11.73 32.93 11.63
N ALA A 304 11.74 32.51 10.37
CA ALA A 304 12.03 33.39 9.24
C ALA A 304 10.86 34.31 8.84
N GLU A 305 9.61 33.83 8.94
CA GLU A 305 8.41 34.55 8.50
C GLU A 305 7.68 35.29 9.64
N SER A 306 8.07 35.06 10.90
CA SER A 306 7.46 35.73 12.06
C SER A 306 8.27 36.95 12.51
N PRO A 307 7.60 38.02 12.98
CA PRO A 307 8.29 39.15 13.59
C PRO A 307 9.04 38.72 14.86
N PRO A 308 10.15 39.42 15.21
CA PRO A 308 10.93 39.16 16.41
C PRO A 308 10.18 39.49 17.71
#